data_AF-A0A959PIP8-F1
#
_entry.id   AF-A0A959PIP8-F1
#
_cell.length_a   1.000
_cell.length_b   1.000
_cell.length_c   1.000
_cell.angle_alpha   90.00
_cell.angle_beta   90.00
_cell.angle_gamma   90.00
#
_symmetry.space_group_name_H-M   'P 1'
#
loop_
_entity.id
_entity.type
_entity.pdbx_description
1 polymer ?
#
loop_
_entity_poly.entity_id
_entity_poly.type
_entity_poly.pdbx_seq_one_letter_code
_entity_poly.pdbx_strand_id
1 'polypeptide(L)'
;MKNKLFFLLIFVSTLGLKAQTGTLSGSITSPFSDPVEVTTINLYDANDNLLAVTSGDHFSFSGLNQGDTYRITFEKNEAPLNGVSTFDMVLIVRHILAIDPITSPYLLYAADINSSTTVTVFDMVLLRRLILGIDTEMMVPSWQFLPAGISTFTGNYTLNEVEVEMTANEVIQDITGFKMGDINGSAVPN
;
A
#
# COMPACT_ATOMS: atom_id res chain seq x y z
N MET A 1 -38.78 47.22 -50.74
CA MET A 1 -38.40 45.85 -50.34
C MET A 1 -37.68 45.96 -48.99
N LYS A 2 -38.30 45.50 -47.89
CA LYS A 2 -37.71 45.54 -46.54
C LYS A 2 -37.27 44.12 -46.16
N ASN A 3 -35.96 43.88 -46.13
CA ASN A 3 -35.39 42.61 -45.67
C ASN A 3 -35.53 42.52 -44.15
N LYS A 4 -36.30 41.53 -43.66
CA LYS A 4 -36.30 41.15 -42.25
C LYS A 4 -35.12 40.20 -42.02
N LEU A 5 -34.12 40.67 -41.29
CA LEU A 5 -33.01 39.86 -40.80
C LEU A 5 -33.54 38.98 -39.67
N PHE A 6 -33.53 37.66 -39.86
CA PHE A 6 -33.92 36.69 -38.85
C PHE A 6 -32.67 36.35 -38.02
N PHE A 7 -32.62 36.81 -36.77
CA PHE A 7 -31.56 36.42 -35.83
C PHE A 7 -31.87 35.02 -35.29
N LEU A 8 -31.09 34.03 -35.67
CA LEU A 8 -31.10 32.70 -35.05
C LEU A 8 -30.29 32.78 -33.76
N LEU A 9 -30.99 32.88 -32.61
CA LEU A 9 -30.36 32.67 -31.31
C LEU A 9 -30.00 31.19 -31.17
N ILE A 10 -28.71 30.86 -31.28
CA ILE A 10 -28.20 29.56 -30.84
C ILE A 10 -28.15 29.62 -29.31
N PHE A 11 -29.12 28.96 -28.67
CA PHE A 11 -28.98 28.59 -27.26
C PHE A 11 -27.86 27.55 -27.17
N VAL A 12 -26.63 27.98 -26.89
CA VAL A 12 -25.63 27.08 -26.32
C VAL A 12 -26.06 26.86 -24.88
N SER A 13 -26.88 25.83 -24.65
CA SER A 13 -27.08 25.34 -23.29
C SER A 13 -25.69 25.00 -22.78
N THR A 14 -25.20 25.72 -21.78
CA THR A 14 -24.07 25.25 -20.97
C THR A 14 -24.58 24.04 -20.21
N LEU A 15 -24.66 22.90 -20.89
CA LEU A 15 -24.56 21.60 -20.24
C LEU A 15 -23.24 21.71 -19.47
N GLY A 16 -23.33 22.00 -18.17
CA GLY A 16 -22.17 21.94 -17.32
C GLY A 16 -21.58 20.56 -17.55
N LEU A 17 -20.39 20.49 -18.13
CA LEU A 17 -19.62 19.26 -18.12
C LEU A 17 -19.42 18.95 -16.63
N LYS A 18 -20.30 18.14 -16.06
CA LYS A 18 -19.96 17.47 -14.82
C LYS A 18 -18.75 16.62 -15.16
N ALA A 19 -17.65 16.88 -14.48
CA ALA A 19 -16.52 15.97 -14.52
C ALA A 19 -17.08 14.57 -14.24
N GLN A 20 -16.75 13.61 -15.11
CA GLN A 20 -17.13 12.24 -14.89
C GLN A 20 -16.40 11.79 -13.62
N THR A 21 -17.14 11.30 -12.63
CA THR A 21 -16.56 10.84 -11.36
C THR A 21 -16.61 9.32 -11.28
N GLY A 22 -15.59 8.72 -10.70
CA GLY A 22 -15.50 7.30 -10.41
C GLY A 22 -15.35 6.98 -8.92
N THR A 23 -15.15 5.70 -8.64
CA THR A 23 -14.88 5.13 -7.33
C THR A 23 -13.54 4.40 -7.37
N LEU A 24 -12.68 4.69 -6.39
CA LEU A 24 -11.45 3.97 -6.13
C LEU A 24 -11.65 3.08 -4.91
N SER A 25 -11.42 1.78 -5.05
CA SER A 25 -11.58 0.83 -3.95
C SER A 25 -10.47 -0.20 -3.92
N GLY A 26 -10.33 -0.92 -2.81
CA GLY A 26 -9.36 -1.99 -2.71
C GLY A 26 -9.48 -2.75 -1.40
N SER A 27 -8.79 -3.89 -1.36
CA SER A 27 -8.60 -4.70 -0.16
C SER A 27 -7.13 -4.68 0.27
N ILE A 28 -6.89 -4.93 1.55
CA ILE A 28 -5.58 -5.02 2.18
C ILE A 28 -5.44 -6.41 2.78
N THR A 29 -4.54 -7.20 2.21
CA THR A 29 -4.29 -8.59 2.65
C THR A 29 -2.81 -8.85 2.91
N SER A 30 -2.51 -9.85 3.72
CA SER A 30 -1.14 -10.32 3.94
C SER A 30 -0.65 -11.16 2.76
N PRO A 31 0.67 -11.43 2.64
CA PRO A 31 1.18 -12.41 1.68
C PRO A 31 0.58 -13.82 1.86
N PHE A 32 -0.06 -14.07 3.01
CA PHE A 32 -0.73 -15.32 3.37
C PHE A 32 -2.26 -15.25 3.19
N SER A 33 -2.76 -14.18 2.58
CA SER A 33 -4.20 -13.91 2.31
C SER A 33 -5.05 -13.60 3.54
N ASP A 34 -4.44 -13.33 4.69
CA ASP A 34 -5.16 -12.85 5.87
C ASP A 34 -5.50 -11.35 5.71
N PRO A 35 -6.71 -10.90 6.08
CA PRO A 35 -7.02 -9.47 6.06
C PRO A 35 -6.12 -8.69 7.03
N VAL A 36 -5.66 -7.50 6.63
CA VAL A 36 -4.88 -6.61 7.51
C VAL A 36 -5.77 -5.50 8.06
N GLU A 37 -6.47 -5.83 9.14
CA GLU A 37 -7.44 -4.95 9.78
C GLU A 37 -6.76 -3.76 10.48
N VAL A 38 -7.54 -2.73 10.82
CA VAL A 38 -7.09 -1.55 11.58
C VAL A 38 -5.92 -0.81 10.89
N THR A 39 -5.83 -0.92 9.55
CA THR A 39 -4.92 -0.10 8.76
C THR A 39 -5.54 1.28 8.57
N THR A 40 -4.82 2.34 8.90
CA THR A 40 -5.25 3.72 8.59
C THR A 40 -4.93 4.02 7.14
N ILE A 41 -5.92 4.56 6.41
CA ILE A 41 -5.86 4.78 4.97
C ILE A 41 -6.20 6.23 4.69
N ASN A 42 -5.25 6.98 4.13
CA ASN A 42 -5.41 8.38 3.82
C ASN A 42 -5.44 8.59 2.31
N LEU A 43 -6.40 9.37 1.81
CA LEU A 43 -6.50 9.76 0.41
C LEU A 43 -6.11 11.23 0.24
N TYR A 44 -5.21 11.50 -0.69
CA TYR A 44 -4.77 12.84 -1.06
C TYR A 44 -5.04 13.12 -2.55
N ASP A 45 -5.28 14.39 -2.87
CA ASP A 45 -5.25 14.87 -4.26
C ASP A 45 -3.81 15.07 -4.77
N ALA A 46 -3.68 15.44 -6.04
CA ALA A 46 -2.39 15.73 -6.68
C ALA A 46 -1.61 16.93 -6.09
N ASN A 47 -2.23 17.72 -5.21
CA ASN A 47 -1.59 18.84 -4.52
C ASN A 47 -1.30 18.51 -3.04
N ASP A 48 -1.34 17.22 -2.66
CA ASP A 48 -1.17 16.73 -1.29
C ASP A 48 -2.22 17.22 -0.28
N ASN A 49 -3.39 17.66 -0.74
CA ASN A 49 -4.49 17.95 0.17
C ASN A 49 -5.17 16.65 0.60
N LEU A 50 -5.31 16.45 1.90
CA LEU A 50 -6.05 15.32 2.46
C LEU A 50 -7.54 15.44 2.15
N LEU A 51 -8.09 14.45 1.43
CA LEU A 51 -9.49 14.39 1.03
C LEU A 51 -10.32 13.51 1.95
N ALA A 52 -9.76 12.38 2.39
CA ALA A 52 -10.46 11.41 3.22
C ALA A 52 -9.49 10.59 4.08
N VAL A 53 -10.01 10.10 5.22
CA VAL A 53 -9.34 9.14 6.10
C VAL A 53 -10.34 8.04 6.41
N THR A 54 -9.92 6.79 6.31
CA THR A 54 -10.69 5.61 6.73
C THR A 54 -9.79 4.62 7.44
N SER A 55 -10.37 3.60 8.07
CA SER A 55 -9.63 2.53 8.72
C SER A 55 -10.28 1.18 8.48
N GLY A 56 -9.46 0.16 8.22
CA GLY A 56 -9.93 -1.22 8.02
C GLY A 56 -9.00 -2.01 7.12
N ASP A 57 -9.49 -3.15 6.65
CA ASP A 57 -8.86 -4.01 5.64
C ASP A 57 -9.41 -3.76 4.22
N HIS A 58 -10.39 -2.88 4.07
CA HIS A 58 -10.97 -2.46 2.79
C HIS A 58 -11.15 -0.95 2.76
N PHE A 59 -11.09 -0.37 1.55
CA PHE A 59 -11.40 1.04 1.33
C PHE A 59 -12.25 1.26 0.08
N SER A 60 -13.01 2.36 0.08
CA SER A 60 -13.79 2.82 -1.05
C SER A 60 -13.95 4.34 -0.99
N PHE A 61 -13.47 5.02 -2.01
CA PHE A 61 -13.52 6.48 -2.18
C PHE A 61 -14.30 6.80 -3.45
N SER A 62 -15.52 7.30 -3.29
CA SER A 62 -16.39 7.68 -4.41
C SER A 62 -16.30 9.17 -4.74
N GLY A 63 -16.65 9.55 -5.96
CA GLY A 63 -16.74 10.96 -6.35
C GLY A 63 -15.38 11.55 -6.78
N LEU A 64 -14.42 10.69 -7.10
CA LEU A 64 -13.11 11.10 -7.60
C LEU A 64 -13.21 11.43 -9.09
N ASN A 65 -12.61 12.52 -9.54
CA ASN A 65 -12.67 12.91 -10.95
C ASN A 65 -11.88 11.93 -11.80
N GLN A 66 -12.46 11.51 -12.92
CA GLN A 66 -11.75 10.70 -13.91
C GLN A 66 -10.66 11.54 -14.60
N GLY A 67 -9.49 10.94 -14.79
CA GLY A 67 -8.28 11.59 -15.34
C GLY A 67 -7.40 12.26 -14.28
N ASP A 68 -7.85 12.41 -13.05
CA ASP A 68 -7.02 12.88 -11.93
C ASP A 68 -6.24 11.71 -11.31
N THR A 69 -5.04 12.00 -10.81
CA THR A 69 -4.22 11.07 -10.01
C THR A 69 -4.39 11.38 -8.53
N TYR A 70 -4.60 10.34 -7.73
CA TYR A 70 -4.73 10.41 -6.29
C TYR A 70 -3.61 9.61 -5.63
N ARG A 71 -3.17 10.08 -4.45
CA ARG A 71 -2.16 9.40 -3.65
C ARG A 71 -2.83 8.79 -2.44
N ILE A 72 -2.59 7.51 -2.18
CA ILE A 72 -3.12 6.79 -1.02
C ILE A 72 -1.95 6.38 -0.13
N THR A 73 -2.02 6.66 1.17
CA THR A 73 -1.06 6.15 2.16
C THR A 73 -1.70 5.16 3.12
N PHE A 74 -0.88 4.23 3.62
CA PHE A 74 -1.28 3.16 4.51
C PHE A 74 -0.41 3.17 5.76
N GLU A 75 -1.03 3.14 6.93
CA GLU A 75 -0.32 3.18 8.20
C GLU A 75 -0.88 2.14 9.17
N LYS A 76 0.02 1.29 9.67
CA LYS A 76 -0.25 0.38 10.80
C LYS A 76 1.08 0.18 11.54
N ASN A 77 1.07 0.40 12.85
CA ASN A 77 2.23 0.20 13.69
C ASN A 77 1.80 -0.43 15.00
N GLU A 78 2.35 -1.60 15.28
CA GLU A 78 2.00 -2.46 16.40
C GLU A 78 3.25 -2.92 17.15
N ALA A 79 3.05 -3.79 18.15
CA ALA A 79 4.14 -4.45 18.83
C ALA A 79 5.10 -5.10 17.80
N PRO A 80 6.39 -4.70 17.77
CA PRO A 80 7.34 -5.20 16.80
C PRO A 80 7.49 -6.72 16.79
N LEU A 81 7.27 -7.37 17.95
CA LEU A 81 7.38 -8.81 18.14
C LEU A 81 6.09 -9.60 17.84
N ASN A 82 4.99 -8.96 17.42
CA ASN A 82 3.80 -9.68 16.97
C ASN A 82 4.15 -10.60 15.79
N GLY A 83 4.06 -11.92 15.99
CA GLY A 83 4.44 -12.94 15.00
C GLY A 83 5.93 -13.14 14.75
N VAL A 84 6.82 -12.40 15.44
CA VAL A 84 8.27 -12.49 15.19
C VAL A 84 8.92 -13.44 16.18
N SER A 85 9.61 -14.46 15.65
CA SER A 85 10.20 -15.52 16.44
C SER A 85 11.62 -15.90 15.99
N THR A 86 12.28 -16.77 16.75
CA THR A 86 13.56 -17.36 16.32
C THR A 86 13.41 -18.29 15.12
N PHE A 87 12.19 -18.73 14.79
CA PHE A 87 11.94 -19.52 13.59
C PHE A 87 12.05 -18.68 12.32
N ASP A 88 11.60 -17.42 12.35
CA ASP A 88 11.76 -16.46 11.24
C ASP A 88 13.24 -16.23 10.91
N MET A 89 14.08 -16.12 11.93
CA MET A 89 15.53 -16.09 11.74
C MET A 89 16.07 -17.34 11.03
N VAL A 90 15.54 -18.52 11.32
CA VAL A 90 15.95 -19.76 10.61
C VAL A 90 15.58 -19.67 9.13
N LEU A 91 14.41 -19.12 8.80
CA LEU A 91 13.98 -18.93 7.41
C LEU A 91 14.90 -17.93 6.67
N ILE A 92 15.26 -16.82 7.30
CA ILE A 92 16.21 -15.85 6.75
C ILE A 92 17.59 -16.48 6.51
N VAL A 93 18.10 -17.29 7.45
CA VAL A 93 19.39 -18.01 7.27
C VAL A 93 19.31 -18.97 6.08
N ARG A 94 18.22 -19.73 5.95
CA ARG A 94 18.05 -20.67 4.84
C ARG A 94 18.00 -19.95 3.49
N HIS A 95 17.41 -18.74 3.46
CA HIS A 95 17.45 -17.87 2.29
C HIS A 95 18.88 -17.41 1.97
N ILE A 96 19.61 -16.87 2.95
CA ILE A 96 21.01 -16.40 2.77
C ILE A 96 21.92 -17.54 2.28
N LEU A 97 21.71 -18.77 2.76
CA LEU A 97 22.47 -19.95 2.37
C LEU A 97 21.98 -20.59 1.06
N ALA A 98 20.95 -20.03 0.42
CA ALA A 98 20.30 -20.57 -0.78
C ALA A 98 19.78 -22.02 -0.62
N ILE A 99 19.51 -22.46 0.61
CA ILE A 99 18.97 -23.80 0.90
C ILE A 99 17.47 -23.83 0.62
N ASP A 100 16.78 -22.74 0.93
CA ASP A 100 15.33 -22.59 0.77
C ASP A 100 15.02 -21.11 0.58
N PRO A 101 15.26 -20.59 -0.63
CA PRO A 101 15.16 -19.16 -0.89
C PRO A 101 13.73 -18.67 -0.72
N ILE A 102 13.55 -17.61 0.07
CA ILE A 102 12.32 -16.80 0.04
C ILE A 102 12.07 -16.30 -1.39
N THR A 103 10.90 -16.62 -1.95
CA THR A 103 10.51 -16.28 -3.33
C THR A 103 9.50 -15.13 -3.40
N SER A 104 8.75 -14.90 -2.33
CA SER A 104 7.79 -13.79 -2.26
C SER A 104 8.53 -12.48 -2.07
N PRO A 105 8.33 -11.47 -2.95
CA PRO A 105 8.96 -10.16 -2.81
C PRO A 105 8.53 -9.47 -1.50
N TYR A 106 7.28 -9.62 -1.06
CA TYR A 106 6.82 -9.07 0.23
C TYR A 106 7.56 -9.67 1.42
N LEU A 107 7.87 -10.98 1.38
CA LEU A 107 8.62 -11.63 2.44
C LEU A 107 10.12 -11.27 2.40
N LEU A 108 10.64 -10.89 1.23
CA LEU A 108 12.00 -10.32 1.14
C LEU A 108 12.06 -8.93 1.78
N TYR A 109 11.05 -8.07 1.54
CA TYR A 109 10.92 -6.80 2.27
C TYR A 109 10.75 -7.03 3.78
N ALA A 110 9.94 -8.00 4.19
CA ALA A 110 9.80 -8.35 5.61
C ALA A 110 11.12 -8.83 6.25
N ALA A 111 11.98 -9.51 5.49
CA ALA A 111 13.28 -10.02 5.94
C ALA A 111 14.39 -8.95 5.98
N ASP A 112 14.23 -7.84 5.27
CA ASP A 112 15.15 -6.70 5.19
C ASP A 112 14.85 -5.68 6.30
N ILE A 113 15.27 -6.03 7.52
CA ILE A 113 14.90 -5.33 8.76
C ILE A 113 15.39 -3.88 8.79
N ASN A 114 16.52 -3.58 8.13
CA ASN A 114 17.03 -2.22 8.02
C ASN A 114 16.60 -1.48 6.74
N SER A 115 15.71 -2.08 5.93
CA SER A 115 15.22 -1.50 4.67
C SER A 115 16.35 -1.11 3.70
N SER A 116 17.36 -1.96 3.59
CA SER A 116 18.53 -1.78 2.72
C SER A 116 18.32 -2.26 1.28
N THR A 117 17.18 -2.86 0.96
CA THR A 117 16.90 -3.63 -0.26
C THR A 117 17.83 -4.85 -0.42
N THR A 118 18.35 -5.38 0.69
CA THR A 118 19.17 -6.60 0.71
C THR A 118 18.86 -7.43 1.94
N VAL A 119 18.83 -8.76 1.82
CA VAL A 119 18.65 -9.66 2.97
C VAL A 119 19.99 -10.25 3.36
N THR A 120 20.47 -9.88 4.55
CA THR A 120 21.83 -10.17 5.00
C THR A 120 21.88 -10.69 6.44
N VAL A 121 23.08 -11.07 6.88
CA VAL A 121 23.33 -11.42 8.29
C VAL A 121 23.17 -10.20 9.21
N PHE A 122 23.21 -8.97 8.70
CA PHE A 122 22.97 -7.79 9.53
C PHE A 122 21.50 -7.70 9.97
N ASP A 123 20.56 -8.04 9.09
CA ASP A 123 19.11 -8.10 9.39
C ASP A 123 18.82 -9.09 10.52
N MET A 124 19.49 -10.24 10.48
CA MET A 124 19.46 -11.25 11.54
C MET A 124 19.94 -10.72 12.91
N VAL A 125 20.97 -9.88 12.91
CA VAL A 125 21.49 -9.28 14.16
C VAL A 125 20.47 -8.30 14.73
N LEU A 126 19.83 -7.48 13.88
CA LEU A 126 18.79 -6.55 14.30
C LEU A 126 17.56 -7.28 14.84
N LEU A 127 17.08 -8.30 14.14
CA LEU A 127 15.93 -9.10 14.58
C LEU A 127 16.21 -9.81 15.92
N ARG A 128 17.43 -10.35 16.08
CA ARG A 128 17.85 -10.97 17.35
C ARG A 128 17.89 -9.96 18.50
N ARG A 129 18.35 -8.73 18.27
CA ARG A 129 18.35 -7.68 19.30
C ARG A 129 16.93 -7.34 19.74
N LEU A 130 16.00 -7.27 18.79
CA LEU A 130 14.58 -7.05 19.07
C LEU A 130 13.98 -8.19 19.90
N ILE A 131 14.20 -9.45 19.51
CA ILE A 131 13.72 -10.63 20.25
C ILE A 131 14.28 -10.68 21.69
N LEU A 132 15.53 -10.25 21.88
CA LEU A 132 16.17 -10.19 23.19
C LEU A 132 15.77 -8.96 24.01
N GLY A 133 14.92 -8.06 23.47
CA GLY A 133 14.50 -6.82 24.12
C GLY A 133 15.62 -5.80 24.30
N ILE A 134 16.72 -5.94 23.55
CA ILE A 134 17.81 -4.95 23.51
C ILE A 134 17.33 -3.73 22.74
N ASP A 135 16.68 -3.96 21.61
CA ASP A 135 15.88 -2.96 20.91
C ASP A 135 14.41 -3.23 21.23
N THR A 136 13.62 -2.18 21.40
CA THR A 136 12.18 -2.27 21.73
C THR A 136 11.28 -1.76 20.59
N GLU A 137 11.88 -1.13 19.58
CA GLU A 137 11.22 -0.54 18.42
C GLU A 137 12.00 -0.89 17.15
N MET A 138 11.31 -0.85 16.01
CA MET A 138 11.93 -0.97 14.69
C MET A 138 12.31 0.40 14.14
N MET A 139 13.24 0.43 13.17
CA MET A 139 13.62 1.66 12.46
C MET A 139 12.54 2.14 11.48
N VAL A 140 11.60 1.26 11.16
CA VAL A 140 10.47 1.47 10.27
C VAL A 140 9.18 1.01 10.97
N PRO A 141 7.99 1.42 10.50
CA PRO A 141 6.73 0.88 11.01
C PRO A 141 6.72 -0.65 10.97
N SER A 142 6.09 -1.28 11.98
CA SER A 142 6.09 -2.73 12.12
C SER A 142 5.39 -3.45 10.96
N TRP A 143 4.43 -2.77 10.31
CA TRP A 143 3.75 -3.19 9.10
C TRP A 143 4.10 -2.23 7.98
N GLN A 144 4.36 -2.78 6.80
CA GLN A 144 4.56 -2.00 5.58
C GLN A 144 3.66 -2.50 4.47
N PHE A 145 3.40 -1.63 3.50
CA PHE A 145 2.41 -1.85 2.45
C PHE A 145 2.98 -1.60 1.07
N LEU A 146 2.60 -2.44 0.13
CA LEU A 146 2.91 -2.31 -1.28
C LEU A 146 1.69 -2.67 -2.13
N PRO A 147 1.58 -2.21 -3.38
CA PRO A 147 0.53 -2.67 -4.29
C PRO A 147 0.51 -4.20 -4.38
N ALA A 148 -0.67 -4.80 -4.49
CA ALA A 148 -0.76 -6.23 -4.74
C ALA A 148 -0.17 -6.58 -6.12
N GLY A 149 0.35 -7.81 -6.24
CA GLY A 149 0.93 -8.31 -7.49
C GLY A 149 2.34 -7.82 -7.87
N ILE A 150 3.12 -7.22 -6.96
CA ILE A 150 4.54 -6.92 -7.27
C ILE A 150 5.30 -8.21 -7.61
N SER A 151 6.28 -8.11 -8.51
CA SER A 151 7.03 -9.26 -9.02
C SER A 151 8.50 -9.28 -8.61
N THR A 152 9.02 -8.18 -8.06
CA THR A 152 10.45 -8.04 -7.72
C THR A 152 10.63 -7.35 -6.35
N PHE A 153 11.73 -7.70 -5.68
CA PHE A 153 12.16 -7.09 -4.42
C PHE A 153 12.91 -5.75 -4.63
N THR A 154 13.22 -5.41 -5.88
CA THR A 154 14.01 -4.21 -6.24
C THR A 154 13.30 -3.36 -7.30
N GLY A 155 11.97 -3.40 -7.34
CA GLY A 155 11.20 -2.52 -8.22
C GLY A 155 11.21 -1.08 -7.71
N ASN A 156 10.84 -0.13 -8.57
CA ASN A 156 10.56 1.25 -8.15
C ASN A 156 9.19 1.28 -7.47
N TYR A 157 9.15 0.80 -6.22
CA TYR A 157 7.97 0.86 -5.38
C TYR A 157 8.22 1.80 -4.21
N THR A 158 7.23 2.64 -3.91
CA THR A 158 7.23 3.46 -2.69
C THR A 158 6.55 2.66 -1.59
N LEU A 159 7.23 2.46 -0.46
CA LEU A 159 6.65 1.77 0.69
C LEU A 159 5.56 2.64 1.31
N ASN A 160 4.45 2.00 1.70
CA ASN A 160 3.31 2.61 2.40
C ASN A 160 2.50 3.62 1.58
N GLU A 161 2.71 3.68 0.27
CA GLU A 161 2.05 4.65 -0.60
C GLU A 161 1.82 4.09 -2.01
N VAL A 162 0.73 4.50 -2.64
CA VAL A 162 0.47 4.27 -4.06
C VAL A 162 -0.15 5.50 -4.71
N GLU A 163 0.26 5.80 -5.94
CA GLU A 163 -0.42 6.78 -6.81
C GLU A 163 -1.33 6.04 -7.79
N VAL A 164 -2.58 6.47 -7.89
CA VAL A 164 -3.61 5.85 -8.72
C VAL A 164 -4.29 6.88 -9.60
N GLU A 165 -4.21 6.69 -10.91
CA GLU A 165 -4.98 7.48 -11.88
C GLU A 165 -6.40 6.92 -12.03
N MET A 166 -7.40 7.81 -11.93
CA MET A 166 -8.79 7.45 -12.15
C MET A 166 -9.08 7.27 -13.64
N THR A 167 -8.82 6.09 -14.19
CA THR A 167 -8.98 5.80 -15.63
C THR A 167 -10.39 5.35 -16.01
N ALA A 168 -11.24 4.98 -15.05
CA ALA A 168 -12.58 4.47 -15.26
C ALA A 168 -13.55 4.89 -14.13
N ASN A 169 -14.83 4.52 -14.28
CA ASN A 169 -15.84 4.72 -13.23
C ASN A 169 -15.55 3.91 -11.96
N GLU A 170 -14.84 2.79 -12.11
CA GLU A 170 -14.42 1.92 -11.03
C GLU A 170 -12.95 1.56 -11.26
N VAL A 171 -12.11 1.88 -10.28
CA VAL A 171 -10.70 1.51 -10.25
C VAL A 171 -10.47 0.70 -8.98
N ILE A 172 -9.86 -0.48 -9.14
CA ILE A 172 -9.53 -1.37 -8.02
C ILE A 172 -8.01 -1.33 -7.82
N GLN A 173 -7.58 -1.01 -6.60
CA GLN A 173 -6.19 -1.03 -6.19
C GLN A 173 -6.04 -1.86 -4.92
N ASP A 174 -5.78 -3.16 -5.08
CA ASP A 174 -5.48 -4.02 -3.95
C ASP A 174 -4.06 -3.78 -3.43
N ILE A 175 -3.88 -4.04 -2.14
CA ILE A 175 -2.65 -3.76 -1.39
C ILE A 175 -2.26 -5.01 -0.61
N THR A 176 -0.96 -5.28 -0.55
CA THR A 176 -0.41 -6.30 0.31
C THR A 176 0.34 -5.66 1.47
N GLY A 177 -0.13 -5.93 2.69
CA GLY A 177 0.51 -5.53 3.93
C GLY A 177 1.38 -6.66 4.49
N PHE A 178 2.64 -6.41 4.80
CA PHE A 178 3.55 -7.40 5.35
C PHE A 178 4.14 -6.93 6.68
N LYS A 179 4.23 -7.85 7.63
CA LYS A 179 4.78 -7.60 8.96
C LYS A 179 6.30 -7.75 8.90
N MET A 180 7.02 -6.69 9.26
CA MET A 180 8.48 -6.72 9.34
C MET A 180 8.94 -7.81 10.31
N GLY A 181 9.89 -8.63 9.89
CA GLY A 181 10.48 -9.73 10.65
C GLY A 181 9.65 -11.00 10.78
N ASP A 182 8.41 -11.03 10.28
CA ASP A 182 7.55 -12.23 10.26
C ASP A 182 7.60 -12.86 8.86
N ILE A 183 8.27 -14.00 8.74
CA ILE A 183 8.52 -14.68 7.47
C ILE A 183 7.61 -15.89 7.30
N ASN A 184 7.12 -16.45 8.41
CA ASN A 184 6.20 -17.58 8.40
C ASN A 184 4.72 -17.17 8.44
N GLY A 185 4.40 -15.88 8.58
CA GLY A 185 3.04 -15.36 8.57
C GLY A 185 2.30 -15.61 9.88
N SER A 186 3.02 -15.63 11.00
CA SER A 186 2.41 -15.92 12.31
C SER A 186 1.93 -14.68 13.05
N ALA A 187 2.11 -13.48 12.50
CA ALA A 187 1.55 -12.25 13.04
C ALA A 187 0.02 -12.27 12.98
N VAL A 188 -0.62 -11.79 14.04
CA VAL A 188 -2.07 -11.58 14.04
C VAL A 188 -2.35 -10.16 13.53
N PRO A 189 -3.04 -9.99 12.39
CA PRO A 189 -3.14 -8.70 11.72
C PRO A 189 -4.40 -7.89 12.14
N ASN A 190 -4.65 -7.76 13.44
CA ASN A 190 -5.89 -7.19 14.00
C ASN A 190 -5.71 -6.08 15.04
#